data_AF-A0A2R6EMA2-F1
#
_entry.id   AF-A0A2R6EMA2-F1
#
_cell.length_a   1.000
_cell.length_b   1.000
_cell.length_c   1.000
_cell.angle_alpha   90.00
_cell.angle_beta   90.00
_cell.angle_gamma   90.00
#
_symmetry.space_group_name_H-M   'P 1'
#
loop_
_entity.id
_entity.type
_entity.pdbx_description
1 polymer ?
#
loop_
_entity_poly.entity_id
_entity_poly.type
_entity_poly.pdbx_seq_one_letter_code
_entity_poly.pdbx_strand_id
1 'polypeptide(L)'
;LVIWLLKWVLFRNMFGAGLIKIRGDDCWRELTCLDYHYETQPIPNPLSWYAHHLPKPFHRVEVLGNHVVELAVPFLYFAPQPYAAVAGVLTIGFQLWLALTGNFAFLNALTIVQGVATFSDGVIAAVLPVGTPEPAATPVPLEIAAAALALLVLALSIRPVLNMLSPSQVMNTAFDPLNLVNTYGAFGSITKRRYQLVIQGTRESDPAEDDWETYETKGQPVRTDERPPQWAPYHLRLDWQLWFASMRPRPGPRQRWLFALLEAALENDEKKLSLLDTNPFPDEPPEQVRVLRYRYEFTSPGERAETGEWWTRERVGTYVQPVSGADLRRRALFGR
;
A
#
# COMPACT_ATOMS: atom_id res chain seq x y z
N LEU A 1 -19.13 -18.67 -17.74
CA LEU A 1 -17.93 -17.99 -18.27
C LEU A 1 -17.43 -16.85 -17.37
N VAL A 2 -18.28 -15.90 -16.98
CA VAL A 2 -17.87 -14.72 -16.19
C VAL A 2 -17.15 -15.08 -14.88
N ILE A 3 -17.66 -16.05 -14.11
CA ILE A 3 -16.99 -16.53 -12.87
C ILE A 3 -15.57 -17.03 -13.14
N TRP A 4 -15.32 -17.69 -14.28
CA TRP A 4 -13.95 -18.10 -14.66
C TRP A 4 -13.04 -16.91 -14.95
N LEU A 5 -13.58 -15.83 -15.53
CA LEU A 5 -12.83 -14.60 -15.75
C LEU A 5 -12.48 -13.89 -14.43
N LEU A 6 -13.39 -13.93 -13.44
CA LEU A 6 -13.12 -13.45 -12.08
C LEU A 6 -12.03 -14.27 -11.39
N LYS A 7 -12.11 -15.60 -11.47
CA LYS A 7 -11.02 -16.48 -11.00
C LYS A 7 -9.71 -16.21 -11.73
N TRP A 8 -9.76 -15.87 -13.02
CA TRP A 8 -8.57 -15.55 -13.81
C TRP A 8 -7.90 -14.23 -13.41
N VAL A 9 -8.66 -13.17 -13.11
CA VAL A 9 -8.07 -11.94 -12.55
C VAL A 9 -7.52 -12.18 -11.15
N LEU A 10 -8.21 -12.96 -10.30
CA LEU A 10 -7.72 -13.34 -8.98
C LEU A 10 -6.40 -14.12 -9.08
N PHE A 11 -6.34 -15.11 -9.99
CA PHE A 11 -5.14 -15.88 -10.27
C PHE A 11 -3.98 -14.97 -10.65
N ARG A 12 -4.18 -14.08 -11.63
CA ARG A 12 -3.11 -13.17 -12.08
C ARG A 12 -2.67 -12.19 -10.99
N ASN A 13 -3.59 -11.74 -10.14
CA ASN A 13 -3.28 -10.88 -9.01
C ASN A 13 -2.39 -11.59 -7.98
N MET A 14 -2.83 -12.74 -7.48
CA MET A 14 -2.11 -13.51 -6.46
C MET A 14 -0.82 -14.12 -7.00
N PHE A 15 -0.89 -14.82 -8.14
CA PHE A 15 0.27 -15.46 -8.75
C PHE A 15 1.30 -14.44 -9.27
N GLY A 16 0.83 -13.33 -9.85
CA GLY A 16 1.71 -12.23 -10.27
C GLY A 16 2.46 -11.59 -9.10
N ALA A 17 1.78 -11.42 -7.96
CA ALA A 17 2.38 -10.93 -6.72
C ALA A 17 3.41 -11.92 -6.14
N GLY A 18 3.13 -13.22 -6.12
CA GLY A 18 4.09 -14.22 -5.63
C GLY A 18 5.34 -14.30 -6.49
N LEU A 19 5.17 -14.26 -7.82
CA LEU A 19 6.29 -14.32 -8.76
C LEU A 19 7.21 -13.12 -8.64
N ILE A 20 6.65 -11.91 -8.48
CA ILE A 20 7.48 -10.70 -8.33
C ILE A 20 8.24 -10.70 -7.00
N LYS A 21 7.67 -11.28 -5.93
CA LYS A 21 8.36 -11.45 -4.65
C LYS A 21 9.55 -12.38 -4.76
N ILE A 22 9.36 -13.60 -5.28
CA ILE A 22 10.46 -14.56 -5.45
C ILE A 22 11.58 -14.00 -6.34
N ARG A 23 11.27 -13.10 -7.28
CA ARG A 23 12.27 -12.51 -8.21
C ARG A 23 12.89 -11.21 -7.71
N GLY A 24 12.15 -10.41 -6.94
CA GLY A 24 12.45 -9.00 -6.74
C GLY A 24 13.41 -8.64 -5.61
N ASP A 25 13.58 -9.50 -4.60
CA ASP A 25 14.45 -9.25 -3.44
C ASP A 25 14.92 -10.58 -2.83
N ASP A 26 16.19 -10.66 -2.44
CA ASP A 26 16.78 -11.85 -1.82
C ASP A 26 16.06 -12.23 -0.52
N CYS A 27 15.53 -11.26 0.23
CA CYS A 27 14.84 -11.56 1.49
C CYS A 27 13.64 -12.49 1.33
N TRP A 28 13.02 -12.52 0.14
CA TRP A 28 11.86 -13.39 -0.11
C TRP A 28 12.30 -14.84 -0.22
N ARG A 29 13.49 -15.07 -0.79
CA ARG A 29 14.11 -16.39 -0.92
C ARG A 29 14.74 -16.85 0.40
N GLU A 30 15.28 -15.90 1.17
CA GLU A 30 15.87 -16.14 2.50
C GLU A 30 14.83 -16.21 3.64
N LEU A 31 13.56 -15.95 3.35
CA LEU A 31 12.44 -15.94 4.30
C LEU A 31 12.55 -14.86 5.41
N THR A 32 13.24 -13.75 5.13
CA THR A 32 13.52 -12.68 6.10
C THR A 32 12.76 -11.37 5.82
N CYS A 33 11.96 -11.29 4.76
CA CYS A 33 11.29 -10.03 4.41
C CYS A 33 10.40 -9.45 5.52
N LEU A 34 9.72 -10.31 6.28
CA LEU A 34 8.81 -9.87 7.34
C LEU A 34 9.52 -9.39 8.61
N ASP A 35 10.83 -9.64 8.74
CA ASP A 35 11.67 -9.00 9.77
C ASP A 35 11.68 -7.47 9.63
N TYR A 36 11.37 -6.94 8.44
CA TYR A 36 11.39 -5.51 8.13
C TYR A 36 10.02 -4.93 7.79
N HIS A 37 9.16 -5.75 7.17
CA HIS A 37 7.99 -5.25 6.46
C HIS A 37 6.99 -4.54 7.38
N TYR A 38 6.73 -5.08 8.58
CA TYR A 38 5.73 -4.52 9.49
C TYR A 38 6.01 -3.08 9.91
N GLU A 39 7.28 -2.72 10.06
CA GLU A 39 7.72 -1.36 10.36
C GLU A 39 7.74 -0.48 9.10
N THR A 40 8.26 -1.02 8.01
CA THR A 40 8.59 -0.24 6.81
C THR A 40 7.45 -0.10 5.80
N GLN A 41 6.34 -0.80 6.01
CA GLN A 41 5.14 -0.75 5.18
C GLN A 41 4.55 0.67 5.04
N PRO A 42 3.69 0.91 4.02
CA PRO A 42 3.21 2.24 3.67
C PRO A 42 2.63 3.02 4.86
N ILE A 43 1.63 2.43 5.53
CA ILE A 43 1.01 2.99 6.73
C ILE A 43 0.86 1.83 7.73
N PRO A 44 1.75 1.73 8.73
CA PRO A 44 1.58 0.82 9.84
C PRO A 44 0.32 1.15 10.63
N ASN A 45 -0.28 0.14 11.25
CA ASN A 45 -1.49 0.24 12.03
C ASN A 45 -1.23 -0.24 13.49
N PRO A 46 -2.22 -0.23 14.39
CA PRO A 46 -2.01 -0.59 15.79
C PRO A 46 -1.37 -1.97 16.00
N LEU A 47 -1.65 -2.94 15.11
CA LEU A 47 -1.16 -4.31 15.23
C LEU A 47 0.19 -4.52 14.57
N SER A 48 0.63 -3.61 13.69
CA SER A 48 1.93 -3.70 13.02
C SER A 48 3.09 -3.74 14.02
N TRP A 49 3.04 -2.95 15.09
CA TRP A 49 4.09 -2.96 16.13
C TRP A 49 4.16 -4.33 16.81
N TYR A 50 3.01 -4.93 17.17
CA TYR A 50 2.99 -6.25 17.82
C TYR A 50 3.44 -7.35 16.86
N ALA A 51 2.98 -7.29 15.61
CA ALA A 51 3.40 -8.23 14.57
C ALA A 51 4.91 -8.16 14.35
N HIS A 52 5.51 -6.96 14.28
CA HIS A 52 6.95 -6.76 14.12
C HIS A 52 7.80 -7.43 15.21
N HIS A 53 7.27 -7.55 16.43
CA HIS A 53 7.96 -8.14 17.57
C HIS A 53 7.75 -9.64 17.73
N LEU A 54 7.04 -10.29 16.79
CA LEU A 54 6.94 -11.74 16.80
C LEU A 54 8.32 -12.38 16.53
N PRO A 55 8.56 -13.61 17.04
CA PRO A 55 9.87 -14.24 16.88
C PRO A 55 10.23 -14.46 15.40
N LYS A 56 11.49 -14.31 15.01
CA LYS A 56 11.96 -14.56 13.63
C LYS A 56 11.51 -15.90 13.02
N PRO A 57 11.44 -17.03 13.75
CA PRO A 57 10.86 -18.26 13.21
C PRO A 57 9.41 -18.10 12.74
N PHE A 58 8.61 -17.30 13.43
CA PHE A 58 7.25 -16.96 13.02
C PHE A 58 7.27 -16.20 11.68
N HIS A 59 8.10 -15.17 11.56
CA HIS A 59 8.25 -14.43 10.30
C HIS A 59 8.68 -15.29 9.11
N ARG A 60 9.55 -16.29 9.33
CA ARG A 60 9.92 -17.25 8.28
C ARG A 60 8.72 -18.08 7.83
N VAL A 61 7.91 -18.54 8.78
CA VAL A 61 6.66 -19.28 8.49
C VAL A 61 5.68 -18.38 7.75
N GLU A 62 5.57 -17.11 8.12
CA GLU A 62 4.71 -16.16 7.42
C GLU A 62 5.18 -15.89 5.98
N VAL A 63 6.49 -15.74 5.73
CA VAL A 63 7.01 -15.61 4.36
C VAL A 63 6.76 -16.88 3.54
N LEU A 64 6.96 -18.06 4.13
CA LEU A 64 6.62 -19.32 3.48
C LEU A 64 5.12 -19.43 3.19
N GLY A 65 4.27 -19.05 4.13
CA GLY A 65 2.82 -19.01 3.98
C GLY A 65 2.40 -18.06 2.87
N ASN A 66 3.04 -16.89 2.77
CA ASN A 66 2.86 -15.94 1.66
C ASN A 66 3.15 -16.62 0.31
N HIS A 67 4.30 -17.30 0.18
CA HIS A 67 4.64 -18.05 -1.04
C HIS A 67 3.61 -19.13 -1.35
N VAL A 68 3.15 -19.89 -0.36
CA VAL A 68 2.12 -20.93 -0.59
C VAL A 68 0.81 -20.31 -1.09
N VAL A 69 0.33 -19.26 -0.42
CA VAL A 69 -0.95 -18.61 -0.77
C VAL A 69 -0.89 -17.86 -2.10
N GLU A 70 0.25 -17.30 -2.46
CA GLU A 70 0.40 -16.55 -3.70
C GLU A 70 0.88 -17.42 -4.87
N LEU A 71 1.57 -18.54 -4.65
CA LEU A 71 2.13 -19.35 -5.75
C LEU A 71 1.48 -20.71 -5.92
N ALA A 72 1.00 -21.36 -4.87
CA ALA A 72 0.42 -22.70 -4.96
C ALA A 72 -1.11 -22.67 -4.92
N VAL A 73 -1.70 -21.93 -3.97
CA VAL A 73 -3.16 -21.81 -3.81
C VAL A 73 -3.88 -21.32 -5.07
N PRO A 74 -3.33 -20.41 -5.91
CA PRO A 74 -4.08 -19.93 -7.07
C PRO A 74 -4.46 -21.01 -8.08
N PHE A 75 -3.66 -22.07 -8.20
CA PHE A 75 -3.99 -23.21 -9.08
C PHE A 75 -5.26 -23.94 -8.63
N LEU A 76 -5.56 -23.92 -7.32
CA LEU A 76 -6.76 -24.53 -6.75
C LEU A 76 -8.03 -23.73 -7.02
N TYR A 77 -7.96 -22.46 -7.45
CA TYR A 77 -9.15 -21.68 -7.82
C TYR A 77 -9.98 -22.37 -8.91
N PHE A 78 -9.32 -23.16 -9.75
CA PHE A 78 -9.92 -23.86 -10.89
C PHE A 78 -10.20 -25.35 -10.61
N ALA A 79 -9.89 -25.85 -9.42
CA ALA A 79 -10.18 -27.21 -9.01
C ALA A 79 -11.69 -27.41 -8.71
N PRO A 80 -12.19 -28.66 -8.71
CA PRO A 80 -13.54 -28.97 -8.24
C PRO A 80 -13.76 -28.54 -6.78
N GLN A 81 -15.03 -28.35 -6.39
CA GLN A 81 -15.36 -28.18 -4.98
C GLN A 81 -15.08 -29.49 -4.21
N PRO A 82 -14.61 -29.43 -2.95
CA PRO A 82 -14.47 -28.23 -2.11
C PRO A 82 -13.11 -27.51 -2.22
N TYR A 83 -12.19 -27.98 -3.07
CA TYR A 83 -10.82 -27.45 -3.13
C TYR A 83 -10.77 -25.96 -3.53
N ALA A 84 -11.63 -25.53 -4.46
CA ALA A 84 -11.74 -24.11 -4.82
C ALA A 84 -12.26 -23.25 -3.66
N ALA A 85 -13.23 -23.73 -2.87
CA ALA A 85 -13.67 -23.02 -1.68
C ALA A 85 -12.56 -22.91 -0.63
N VAL A 86 -11.80 -23.98 -0.39
CA VAL A 86 -10.62 -23.95 0.51
C VAL A 86 -9.60 -22.91 0.04
N ALA A 87 -9.31 -22.87 -1.26
CA ALA A 87 -8.42 -21.86 -1.84
C ALA A 87 -8.93 -20.43 -1.65
N GLY A 88 -10.25 -20.24 -1.75
CA GLY A 88 -10.93 -18.98 -1.44
C GLY A 88 -10.75 -18.56 0.01
N VAL A 89 -11.00 -19.46 0.96
CA VAL A 89 -10.83 -19.20 2.40
C VAL A 89 -9.40 -18.82 2.72
N LEU A 90 -8.42 -19.57 2.20
CA LEU A 90 -7.00 -19.26 2.42
C LEU A 90 -6.62 -17.89 1.85
N THR A 91 -7.11 -17.57 0.65
CA THR A 91 -6.86 -16.28 0.02
C THR A 91 -7.50 -15.13 0.79
N ILE A 92 -8.77 -15.26 1.18
CA ILE A 92 -9.49 -14.24 1.95
C ILE A 92 -8.84 -14.05 3.33
N GLY A 93 -8.51 -15.14 4.02
CA GLY A 93 -7.82 -15.10 5.31
C GLY A 93 -6.47 -14.39 5.22
N PHE A 94 -5.68 -14.67 4.18
CA PHE A 94 -4.43 -13.96 3.91
C PHE A 94 -4.65 -12.47 3.69
N GLN A 95 -5.65 -12.07 2.89
CA GLN A 95 -5.94 -10.65 2.67
C GLN A 95 -6.45 -9.94 3.95
N LEU A 96 -7.22 -10.63 4.79
CA LEU A 96 -7.65 -10.12 6.09
C LEU A 96 -6.46 -9.94 7.04
N TRP A 97 -5.53 -10.89 7.09
CA TRP A 97 -4.30 -10.75 7.87
C TRP A 97 -3.50 -9.52 7.44
N LEU A 98 -3.26 -9.35 6.13
CA LEU A 98 -2.58 -8.18 5.60
C LEU A 98 -3.26 -6.85 5.97
N ALA A 99 -4.59 -6.78 5.89
CA ALA A 99 -5.35 -5.59 6.27
C ALA A 99 -5.39 -5.36 7.79
N LEU A 100 -5.27 -6.43 8.58
CA LEU A 100 -5.25 -6.39 10.04
C LEU A 100 -3.89 -5.90 10.56
N THR A 101 -2.80 -6.24 9.89
CA THR A 101 -1.43 -5.91 10.34
C THR A 101 -0.77 -4.79 9.53
N GLY A 102 -1.51 -4.17 8.61
CA GLY A 102 -1.02 -3.14 7.71
C GLY A 102 -2.10 -2.35 7.01
N ASN A 103 -1.70 -1.51 6.06
CA ASN A 103 -2.62 -0.80 5.18
C ASN A 103 -2.08 -0.82 3.74
N PHE A 104 -2.73 -1.62 2.89
CA PHE A 104 -2.50 -1.67 1.45
C PHE A 104 -3.64 -1.01 0.66
N ALA A 105 -4.28 -0.01 1.28
CA ALA A 105 -5.48 0.64 0.81
C ALA A 105 -6.59 -0.38 0.51
N PHE A 106 -7.33 -0.17 -0.57
CA PHE A 106 -8.45 -1.02 -0.98
C PHE A 106 -8.00 -2.32 -1.67
N LEU A 107 -6.70 -2.58 -1.83
CA LEU A 107 -6.21 -3.77 -2.55
C LEU A 107 -6.67 -5.08 -1.89
N ASN A 108 -6.60 -5.16 -0.56
CA ASN A 108 -7.04 -6.36 0.17
C ASN A 108 -8.55 -6.57 -0.04
N ALA A 109 -9.35 -5.51 0.08
CA ALA A 109 -10.79 -5.57 -0.12
C ALA A 109 -11.16 -6.02 -1.55
N LEU A 110 -10.51 -5.48 -2.58
CA LEU A 110 -10.72 -5.90 -3.97
C LEU A 110 -10.38 -7.39 -4.18
N THR A 111 -9.29 -7.85 -3.57
CA THR A 111 -8.85 -9.25 -3.69
C THR A 111 -9.80 -10.20 -2.93
N ILE A 112 -10.33 -9.78 -1.79
CA ILE A 112 -11.36 -10.52 -1.04
C ILE A 112 -12.63 -10.69 -1.88
N VAL A 113 -13.11 -9.60 -2.51
CA VAL A 113 -14.29 -9.65 -3.39
C VAL A 113 -14.06 -10.60 -4.56
N GLN A 114 -12.87 -10.58 -5.17
CA GLN A 114 -12.50 -11.55 -6.21
C GLN A 114 -12.47 -12.99 -5.68
N GLY A 115 -12.00 -13.20 -4.45
CA GLY A 115 -11.97 -14.49 -3.76
C GLY A 115 -13.35 -15.16 -3.63
N VAL A 116 -14.43 -14.38 -3.55
CA VAL A 116 -15.81 -14.91 -3.51
C VAL A 116 -16.13 -15.77 -4.74
N ALA A 117 -15.51 -15.51 -5.89
CA ALA A 117 -15.73 -16.27 -7.12
C ALA A 117 -15.28 -17.75 -7.02
N THR A 118 -14.55 -18.15 -5.97
CA THR A 118 -14.10 -19.53 -5.80
C THR A 118 -15.12 -20.42 -5.08
N PHE A 119 -16.17 -19.85 -4.50
CA PHE A 119 -17.22 -20.57 -3.79
C PHE A 119 -18.38 -20.90 -4.72
N SER A 120 -18.98 -22.08 -4.56
CA SER A 120 -20.25 -22.43 -5.21
C SER A 120 -21.43 -21.99 -4.36
N ASP A 121 -22.59 -21.81 -4.99
CA ASP A 121 -23.83 -21.42 -4.31
C ASP A 121 -24.15 -22.31 -3.09
N GLY A 122 -23.98 -23.63 -3.21
CA GLY A 122 -24.20 -24.56 -2.09
C GLY A 122 -23.24 -24.37 -0.91
N VAL A 123 -22.00 -23.91 -1.15
CA VAL A 123 -21.04 -23.62 -0.07
C VAL A 123 -21.41 -22.29 0.60
N ILE A 124 -21.81 -21.29 -0.18
CA ILE A 124 -22.25 -19.99 0.34
C ILE A 124 -23.52 -20.15 1.17
N ALA A 125 -24.52 -20.87 0.66
CA ALA A 125 -25.79 -21.11 1.34
C ALA A 125 -25.67 -21.98 2.60
N ALA A 126 -24.60 -22.77 2.73
CA ALA A 126 -24.32 -23.51 3.96
C ALA A 126 -23.84 -22.62 5.11
N VAL A 127 -23.33 -21.41 4.81
CA VAL A 127 -22.72 -20.51 5.80
C VAL A 127 -23.54 -19.22 5.98
N LEU A 128 -24.10 -18.69 4.90
CA LEU A 128 -24.92 -17.49 4.90
C LEU A 128 -26.40 -17.86 4.75
N PRO A 129 -27.33 -17.18 5.46
CA PRO A 129 -28.76 -17.42 5.36
C PRO A 129 -29.33 -16.80 4.06
N VAL A 130 -28.79 -17.22 2.92
CA VAL A 130 -29.19 -16.77 1.58
C VAL A 130 -29.75 -17.97 0.82
N GLY A 131 -30.92 -17.79 0.21
CA GLY A 131 -31.50 -18.82 -0.65
C GLY A 131 -30.68 -18.99 -1.92
N THR A 132 -30.52 -20.23 -2.39
CA THR A 132 -30.00 -20.50 -3.74
C THR A 132 -31.16 -20.34 -4.72
N PRO A 133 -31.18 -19.29 -5.56
CA PRO A 133 -32.25 -19.13 -6.54
C PRO A 133 -32.23 -20.29 -7.53
N GLU A 134 -33.39 -20.69 -8.04
CA GLU A 134 -33.42 -21.69 -9.11
C GLU A 134 -32.72 -21.14 -10.37
N PRO A 135 -31.87 -21.94 -11.04
CA PRO A 135 -31.17 -21.50 -12.23
C PRO A 135 -32.17 -21.18 -13.35
N ALA A 136 -32.29 -19.92 -13.74
CA ALA A 136 -32.97 -19.54 -14.97
C ALA A 136 -32.06 -19.81 -16.19
N ALA A 137 -32.66 -20.20 -17.31
CA ALA A 137 -31.91 -20.30 -18.57
C ALA A 137 -31.31 -18.94 -18.94
N THR A 138 -30.01 -18.92 -19.26
CA THR A 138 -29.34 -17.67 -19.64
C THR A 138 -29.79 -17.27 -21.04
N PRO A 139 -30.28 -16.03 -21.26
CA PRO A 139 -30.62 -15.56 -22.60
C PRO A 139 -29.44 -15.66 -23.56
N VAL A 140 -29.67 -16.16 -24.78
CA VAL A 140 -28.64 -16.32 -25.83
C VAL A 140 -27.78 -15.06 -26.05
N PRO A 141 -28.33 -13.82 -26.08
CA PRO A 141 -27.50 -12.62 -26.19
C PRO A 141 -26.48 -12.45 -25.07
N LEU A 142 -26.81 -12.87 -23.84
CA LEU A 142 -25.88 -12.82 -22.70
C LEU A 142 -24.83 -13.91 -22.77
N GLU A 143 -25.16 -15.09 -23.31
CA GLU A 143 -24.16 -16.14 -23.56
C GLU A 143 -23.15 -15.70 -24.62
N ILE A 144 -23.62 -15.12 -25.72
CA ILE A 144 -22.77 -14.56 -26.78
C ILE A 144 -21.89 -13.43 -26.22
N ALA A 145 -22.46 -12.52 -25.43
CA ALA A 145 -21.70 -11.44 -24.80
C ALA A 145 -20.63 -11.97 -23.83
N ALA A 146 -20.96 -12.97 -23.02
CA ALA A 146 -20.01 -13.59 -22.10
C ALA A 146 -18.88 -14.33 -22.85
N ALA A 147 -19.19 -14.99 -23.97
CA ALA A 147 -18.20 -15.63 -24.84
C ALA A 147 -17.28 -14.59 -25.52
N ALA A 148 -17.85 -13.52 -26.08
CA ALA A 148 -17.08 -12.42 -26.67
C ALA A 148 -16.15 -11.76 -25.65
N LEU A 149 -16.64 -11.49 -24.43
CA LEU A 149 -15.83 -10.98 -23.34
C LEU A 149 -14.71 -11.95 -22.96
N ALA A 150 -14.99 -13.25 -22.88
CA ALA A 150 -13.98 -14.25 -22.56
C ALA A 150 -12.88 -14.31 -23.63
N LEU A 151 -13.24 -14.27 -24.91
CA LEU A 151 -12.28 -14.23 -26.03
C LEU A 151 -11.43 -12.95 -25.99
N LEU A 152 -12.04 -11.79 -25.72
CA LEU A 152 -11.32 -10.53 -25.56
C LEU A 152 -10.32 -10.61 -24.40
N VAL A 153 -10.75 -11.06 -23.22
CA VAL A 153 -9.87 -11.20 -22.05
C VAL A 153 -8.75 -12.18 -22.33
N LEU A 154 -9.01 -13.30 -23.01
CA LEU A 154 -7.99 -14.29 -23.37
C LEU A 154 -6.93 -13.66 -24.31
N ALA A 155 -7.36 -12.97 -25.36
CA ALA A 155 -6.47 -12.29 -26.28
C ALA A 155 -5.62 -11.22 -25.58
N LEU A 156 -6.24 -10.40 -24.72
CA LEU A 156 -5.53 -9.36 -23.97
C LEU A 156 -4.63 -9.95 -22.86
N SER A 157 -4.87 -11.18 -22.41
CA SER A 157 -4.06 -11.85 -21.39
C SER A 157 -2.71 -12.35 -21.90
N ILE A 158 -2.49 -12.41 -23.23
CA ILE A 158 -1.23 -12.90 -23.82
C ILE A 158 -0.03 -12.10 -23.30
N ARG A 159 -0.06 -10.75 -23.40
CA ARG A 159 1.07 -9.91 -22.98
C ARG A 159 1.30 -9.94 -21.45
N PRO A 160 0.28 -9.81 -20.60
CA PRO A 160 0.43 -9.97 -19.16
C PRO A 160 1.01 -11.34 -18.75
N VAL A 161 0.55 -12.43 -19.37
CA VAL A 161 1.07 -13.77 -19.07
C VAL A 161 2.52 -13.91 -19.50
N LEU A 162 2.90 -13.43 -20.69
CA LEU A 162 4.30 -13.40 -21.12
C LEU A 162 5.18 -12.59 -20.16
N ASN A 163 4.69 -11.46 -19.64
CA ASN A 163 5.38 -10.69 -18.61
C ASN A 163 5.54 -11.48 -17.30
N MET A 164 4.50 -12.17 -16.84
CA MET A 164 4.56 -13.02 -15.64
C MET A 164 5.50 -14.21 -15.81
N LEU A 165 5.61 -14.78 -17.01
CA LEU A 165 6.55 -15.87 -17.29
C LEU A 165 7.99 -15.36 -17.50
N SER A 166 8.18 -14.08 -17.75
CA SER A 166 9.50 -13.48 -17.94
C SER A 166 10.33 -13.47 -16.64
N PRO A 167 11.64 -13.79 -16.71
CA PRO A 167 12.56 -13.57 -15.59
C PRO A 167 12.65 -12.10 -15.17
N SER A 168 12.43 -11.17 -16.11
CA SER A 168 12.46 -9.71 -15.90
C SER A 168 11.06 -9.12 -15.77
N GLN A 169 10.14 -9.84 -15.12
CA GLN A 169 8.75 -9.41 -14.92
C GLN A 169 8.67 -7.96 -14.44
N VAL A 170 7.90 -7.14 -15.15
CA VAL A 170 7.65 -5.75 -14.78
C VAL A 170 6.39 -5.66 -13.93
N MET A 171 6.48 -4.96 -12.80
CA MET A 171 5.39 -4.76 -11.86
C MET A 171 4.43 -3.66 -12.34
N ASN A 172 3.11 -3.85 -12.15
CA ASN A 172 2.06 -2.85 -12.38
C ASN A 172 2.13 -2.15 -13.75
N THR A 173 2.36 -2.93 -14.80
CA THR A 173 2.48 -2.44 -16.19
C THR A 173 1.15 -2.51 -16.92
N ALA A 174 0.85 -1.45 -17.67
CA ALA A 174 -0.25 -1.37 -18.61
C ALA A 174 0.17 -1.97 -19.96
N PHE A 175 -0.64 -2.86 -20.54
CA PHE A 175 -0.34 -3.50 -21.84
C PHE A 175 -1.21 -2.98 -22.99
N ASP A 176 -2.19 -2.14 -22.65
CA ASP A 176 -3.12 -1.49 -23.56
C ASP A 176 -3.50 -0.08 -23.04
N PRO A 177 -3.93 0.86 -23.92
CA PRO A 177 -4.26 2.23 -23.51
C PRO A 177 -5.44 2.36 -22.55
N LEU A 178 -6.30 1.35 -22.49
CA LEU A 178 -7.52 1.33 -21.68
C LEU A 178 -7.31 0.60 -20.33
N ASN A 179 -6.13 0.03 -20.11
CA ASN A 179 -5.75 -0.71 -18.91
C ASN A 179 -6.71 -1.87 -18.58
N LEU A 180 -7.20 -2.58 -19.60
CA LEU A 180 -8.24 -3.60 -19.42
C LEU A 180 -7.71 -4.88 -18.75
N VAL A 181 -6.52 -5.35 -19.15
CA VAL A 181 -5.98 -6.64 -18.70
C VAL A 181 -4.48 -6.48 -18.44
N ASN A 182 -4.09 -6.44 -17.16
CA ASN A 182 -2.73 -6.12 -16.75
C ASN A 182 -2.12 -7.19 -15.83
N THR A 183 -0.86 -6.96 -15.46
CA THR A 183 -0.20 -7.66 -14.35
C THR A 183 -0.19 -6.78 -13.11
N TYR A 184 -0.49 -7.39 -11.97
CA TYR A 184 -0.45 -6.74 -10.67
C TYR A 184 0.71 -7.31 -9.88
N GLY A 185 1.44 -6.46 -9.18
CA GLY A 185 2.47 -6.90 -8.26
C GLY A 185 2.56 -5.93 -7.09
N ALA A 186 2.85 -6.50 -5.93
CA ALA A 186 2.97 -5.75 -4.69
C ALA A 186 4.20 -6.27 -3.93
N PHE A 187 5.03 -5.35 -3.46
CA PHE A 187 6.17 -5.62 -2.58
C PHE A 187 7.18 -6.63 -3.14
N GLY A 188 7.47 -6.55 -4.44
CA GLY A 188 8.58 -7.31 -5.03
C GLY A 188 9.92 -7.02 -4.35
N SER A 189 10.11 -5.77 -3.89
CA SER A 189 11.25 -5.37 -3.06
C SER A 189 10.77 -4.76 -1.75
N ILE A 190 11.54 -5.00 -0.68
CA ILE A 190 11.19 -4.58 0.69
C ILE A 190 12.18 -3.54 1.18
N THR A 191 11.65 -2.37 1.55
CA THR A 191 12.42 -1.36 2.26
C THR A 191 12.89 -1.92 3.60
N LYS A 192 14.17 -1.71 3.95
CA LYS A 192 14.76 -2.23 5.20
C LYS A 192 14.86 -1.22 6.33
N ARG A 193 14.59 0.05 6.03
CA ARG A 193 14.62 1.17 6.98
C ARG A 193 13.44 2.08 6.73
N ARG A 194 12.69 2.42 7.77
CA ARG A 194 11.58 3.35 7.65
C ARG A 194 12.10 4.78 7.65
N TYR A 195 11.93 5.47 6.53
CA TYR A 195 12.16 6.91 6.46
C TYR A 195 10.83 7.64 6.44
N GLN A 196 10.80 8.82 7.03
CA GLN A 196 9.62 9.67 7.09
C GLN A 196 9.99 11.13 6.82
N LEU A 197 9.07 11.84 6.18
CA LEU A 197 9.18 13.29 5.99
C LEU A 197 8.32 14.00 7.04
N VAL A 198 8.88 15.02 7.66
CA VAL A 198 8.21 15.89 8.63
C VAL A 198 8.22 17.30 8.06
N ILE A 199 7.04 17.85 7.83
CA ILE A 199 6.85 19.20 7.29
C ILE A 199 6.75 20.16 8.48
N GLN A 200 7.50 21.26 8.42
CA GLN A 200 7.49 22.28 9.46
C GLN A 200 7.34 23.66 8.85
N GLY A 201 6.70 24.56 9.60
CA GLY A 201 6.64 25.98 9.31
C GLY A 201 7.19 26.81 10.47
N THR A 202 7.53 28.06 10.20
CA THR A 202 7.88 29.05 11.21
C THR A 202 7.49 30.45 10.72
N ARG A 203 7.19 31.34 11.66
CA ARG A 203 6.95 32.76 11.39
C ARG A 203 8.21 33.61 11.57
N GLU A 204 9.30 33.04 12.08
CA GLU A 204 10.54 33.77 12.31
C GLU A 204 11.36 33.88 11.03
N SER A 205 11.97 35.05 10.84
CA SER A 205 12.82 35.33 9.67
C SER A 205 14.23 34.72 9.79
N ASP A 206 14.75 34.60 11.00
CA ASP A 206 16.00 33.89 11.35
C ASP A 206 15.71 32.85 12.45
N PRO A 207 15.02 31.74 12.10
CA PRO A 207 14.50 30.79 13.08
C PRO A 207 15.60 29.94 13.71
N ALA A 208 15.59 29.84 15.03
CA ALA A 208 16.27 28.78 15.77
C ALA A 208 15.55 27.43 15.55
N GLU A 209 16.11 26.32 16.07
CA GLU A 209 15.52 24.99 15.85
C GLU A 209 14.18 24.78 16.59
N ASP A 210 13.95 25.50 17.68
CA ASP A 210 12.73 25.49 18.49
C ASP A 210 11.60 26.39 17.95
N ASP A 211 11.90 27.28 17.01
CA ASP A 211 10.90 28.14 16.34
C ASP A 211 10.08 27.42 15.25
N TRP A 212 10.35 26.13 15.01
CA TRP A 212 9.70 25.35 13.96
C TRP A 212 8.55 24.49 14.49
N GLU A 213 7.35 24.81 14.04
CA GLU A 213 6.14 24.05 14.37
C GLU A 213 5.83 23.01 13.29
N THR A 214 5.26 21.88 13.69
CA THR A 214 5.15 20.69 12.83
C THR A 214 3.71 20.49 12.34
N TYR A 215 3.57 20.25 11.03
CA TYR A 215 2.32 19.76 10.46
C TYR A 215 2.17 18.26 10.71
N GLU A 216 1.03 17.84 11.25
CA GLU A 216 0.76 16.43 11.51
C GLU A 216 0.04 15.77 10.35
N THR A 217 0.34 14.50 10.10
CA THR A 217 -0.27 13.70 9.05
C THR A 217 -1.27 12.73 9.63
N LYS A 218 -2.32 12.40 8.88
CA LYS A 218 -3.40 11.52 9.35
C LYS A 218 -2.93 10.09 9.62
N GLY A 219 -2.03 9.56 8.80
CA GLY A 219 -1.63 8.16 8.82
C GLY A 219 -0.15 7.93 9.08
N GLN A 220 0.74 8.78 8.56
CA GLN A 220 2.18 8.64 8.84
C GLN A 220 2.52 9.04 10.28
N PRO A 221 3.48 8.37 10.92
CA PRO A 221 3.93 8.77 12.24
C PRO A 221 4.70 10.09 12.14
N VAL A 222 4.27 11.09 12.90
CA VAL A 222 5.02 12.34 13.10
C VAL A 222 5.46 12.39 14.55
N ARG A 223 4.49 12.28 15.46
CA ARG A 223 4.70 12.06 16.88
C ARG A 223 5.16 10.64 17.16
N THR A 224 5.97 10.49 18.20
CA THR A 224 6.57 9.20 18.59
C THR A 224 5.76 8.51 19.69
N ASP A 225 5.00 9.29 20.47
CA ASP A 225 4.19 8.86 21.60
C ASP A 225 2.79 8.36 21.19
N GLU A 226 2.48 8.46 19.90
CA GLU A 226 1.18 8.07 19.37
C GLU A 226 1.18 6.67 18.76
N ARG A 227 0.14 5.92 19.12
CA ARG A 227 -0.12 4.61 18.51
C ARG A 227 -0.44 4.80 17.03
N PRO A 228 0.17 4.02 16.11
CA PRO A 228 -0.18 4.07 14.70
C PRO A 228 -1.70 3.91 14.47
N PRO A 229 -2.34 4.77 13.67
CA PRO A 229 -3.80 4.78 13.52
C PRO A 229 -4.32 3.65 12.61
N GLN A 230 -5.57 3.24 12.81
CA GLN A 230 -6.23 2.26 11.95
C GLN A 230 -6.93 2.95 10.76
N TRP A 231 -6.26 2.98 9.61
CA TRP A 231 -6.83 3.52 8.37
C TRP A 231 -7.25 2.46 7.35
N ALA A 232 -6.72 1.24 7.41
CA ALA A 232 -7.09 0.22 6.43
C ALA A 232 -8.60 -0.04 6.50
N PRO A 233 -9.31 -0.11 5.36
CA PRO A 233 -8.80 -0.17 3.97
C PRO A 233 -8.75 1.18 3.23
N TYR A 234 -8.87 2.32 3.91
CA TYR A 234 -8.86 3.64 3.27
C TYR A 234 -7.49 4.04 2.73
N HIS A 235 -7.47 4.68 1.55
CA HIS A 235 -6.27 5.16 0.88
C HIS A 235 -6.02 6.64 1.18
N LEU A 236 -5.24 6.91 2.23
CA LEU A 236 -4.70 8.24 2.48
C LEU A 236 -3.62 8.58 1.43
N ARG A 237 -4.04 9.21 0.33
CA ARG A 237 -3.16 9.42 -0.84
C ARG A 237 -1.94 10.28 -0.52
N LEU A 238 -2.09 11.32 0.30
CA LEU A 238 -0.97 12.18 0.69
C LEU A 238 0.07 11.40 1.52
N ASP A 239 -0.39 10.69 2.55
CA ASP A 239 0.45 9.83 3.40
C ASP A 239 1.21 8.76 2.62
N TRP A 240 0.56 8.13 1.64
CA TRP A 240 1.22 7.18 0.74
C TRP A 240 2.28 7.86 -0.13
N GLN A 241 2.00 9.06 -0.65
CA GLN A 241 2.98 9.82 -1.43
C GLN A 241 4.17 10.29 -0.57
N LEU A 242 3.94 10.65 0.69
CA LEU A 242 5.00 10.98 1.66
C LEU A 242 5.89 9.76 1.93
N TRP A 243 5.30 8.57 2.11
CA TRP A 243 6.06 7.33 2.26
C TRP A 243 6.91 7.01 1.03
N PHE A 244 6.38 7.15 -0.20
CA PHE A 244 7.20 6.97 -1.40
C PHE A 244 8.29 8.03 -1.53
N ALA A 245 8.02 9.29 -1.15
CA ALA A 245 8.98 10.37 -1.23
C ALA A 245 10.15 10.18 -0.26
N SER A 246 9.88 9.70 0.96
CA SER A 246 10.90 9.53 2.01
C SER A 246 11.95 8.47 1.69
N MET A 247 11.65 7.53 0.79
CA MET A 247 12.60 6.51 0.32
C MET A 247 13.83 7.12 -0.37
N ARG A 248 13.72 8.34 -0.90
CA ARG A 248 14.85 9.08 -1.45
C ARG A 248 15.35 10.14 -0.48
N PRO A 249 16.65 10.48 -0.52
CA PRO A 249 17.19 11.51 0.37
C PRO A 249 16.83 12.93 -0.07
N ARG A 250 16.41 13.15 -1.32
CA ARG A 250 16.04 14.46 -1.88
C ARG A 250 14.87 14.36 -2.88
N PRO A 251 14.07 15.42 -3.07
CA PRO A 251 13.00 15.47 -4.07
C PRO A 251 13.50 15.21 -5.49
N GLY A 252 12.75 14.41 -6.26
CA GLY A 252 12.96 14.23 -7.69
C GLY A 252 11.75 14.68 -8.53
N PRO A 253 11.75 14.44 -9.85
CA PRO A 253 10.68 14.89 -10.75
C PRO A 253 9.26 14.39 -10.37
N ARG A 254 9.16 13.22 -9.71
CA ARG A 254 7.88 12.66 -9.26
C ARG A 254 7.33 13.33 -7.99
N GLN A 255 8.15 14.11 -7.28
CA GLN A 255 7.80 14.78 -6.03
C GLN A 255 7.42 16.26 -6.23
N ARG A 256 7.10 16.69 -7.46
CA ARG A 256 6.65 18.08 -7.75
C ARG A 256 5.43 18.49 -6.95
N TRP A 257 4.55 17.55 -6.63
CA TRP A 257 3.38 17.78 -5.77
C TRP A 257 3.75 18.30 -4.37
N LEU A 258 4.95 17.96 -3.86
CA LEU A 258 5.40 18.41 -2.54
C LEU A 258 5.57 19.91 -2.51
N PHE A 259 6.10 20.52 -3.58
CA PHE A 259 6.27 21.98 -3.63
C PHE A 259 4.92 22.70 -3.69
N ALA A 260 3.91 22.12 -4.34
CA ALA A 260 2.54 22.66 -4.31
C ALA A 260 1.91 22.55 -2.91
N LEU A 261 2.26 21.51 -2.12
CA LEU A 261 1.85 21.40 -0.72
C LEU A 261 2.58 22.42 0.17
N LEU A 262 3.87 22.67 -0.07
CA LEU A 262 4.64 23.69 0.66
C LEU A 262 4.15 25.11 0.35
N GLU A 263 3.80 25.39 -0.91
CA GLU A 263 3.14 26.63 -1.31
C GLU A 263 1.78 26.78 -0.61
N ALA A 264 0.99 25.70 -0.56
CA ALA A 264 -0.27 25.69 0.17
C ALA A 264 -0.11 25.99 1.67
N ALA A 265 0.97 25.51 2.30
CA ALA A 265 1.30 25.82 3.68
C ALA A 265 1.61 27.31 3.87
N LEU A 266 2.44 27.89 2.99
CA LEU A 266 2.80 29.32 3.01
C LEU A 266 1.62 30.26 2.67
N GLU A 267 0.58 29.75 2.02
CA GLU A 267 -0.65 30.50 1.68
C GLU A 267 -1.82 30.17 2.64
N ASN A 268 -1.62 29.24 3.57
CA ASN A 268 -2.66 28.69 4.43
C ASN A 268 -3.92 28.20 3.66
N ASP A 269 -3.71 27.49 2.54
CA ASP A 269 -4.81 26.96 1.70
C ASP A 269 -5.51 25.80 2.43
N GLU A 270 -6.61 26.12 3.12
CA GLU A 270 -7.40 25.17 3.91
C GLU A 270 -7.78 23.89 3.14
N LYS A 271 -8.11 23.99 1.85
CA LYS A 271 -8.55 22.83 1.06
C LYS A 271 -7.41 21.84 0.85
N LYS A 272 -6.22 22.34 0.50
CA LYS A 272 -5.04 21.48 0.33
C LYS A 272 -4.51 20.99 1.68
N LEU A 273 -4.52 21.84 2.70
CA LEU A 273 -4.07 21.48 4.04
C LEU A 273 -5.04 20.52 4.76
N SER A 274 -6.31 20.42 4.34
CA SER A 274 -7.25 19.40 4.85
C SER A 274 -6.83 17.94 4.61
N LEU A 275 -5.81 17.73 3.77
CA LEU A 275 -5.17 16.41 3.59
C LEU A 275 -4.28 16.02 4.77
N LEU A 276 -3.78 16.99 5.54
CA LEU A 276 -3.06 16.83 6.80
C LEU A 276 -4.05 16.70 7.96
N ASP A 277 -3.56 16.29 9.12
CA ASP A 277 -4.37 16.17 10.33
C ASP A 277 -4.41 17.50 11.10
N THR A 278 -3.23 18.04 11.42
CA THR A 278 -3.08 19.28 12.19
C THR A 278 -2.29 20.30 11.38
N ASN A 279 -2.84 21.52 11.30
CA ASN A 279 -2.14 22.73 10.84
C ASN A 279 -1.78 23.58 12.08
N PRO A 280 -0.49 23.78 12.41
CA PRO A 280 -0.08 24.62 13.53
C PRO A 280 -0.28 26.13 13.27
N PHE A 281 -0.59 26.52 12.03
CA PHE A 281 -0.75 27.91 11.60
C PHE A 281 -2.20 28.20 11.13
N PRO A 282 -3.24 28.02 11.98
CA PRO A 282 -4.62 28.15 11.53
C PRO A 282 -5.00 29.59 11.17
N ASP A 283 -4.50 30.58 11.91
CA ASP A 283 -4.92 31.98 11.75
C ASP A 283 -4.05 32.76 10.76
N GLU A 284 -2.73 32.51 10.76
CA GLU A 284 -1.76 33.23 9.95
C GLU A 284 -0.70 32.26 9.43
N PRO A 285 -0.40 32.25 8.10
CA PRO A 285 0.57 31.33 7.52
C PRO A 285 1.98 31.51 8.09
N PRO A 286 2.84 30.48 8.00
CA PRO A 286 4.26 30.62 8.28
C PRO A 286 4.97 31.50 7.21
N GLU A 287 6.05 32.18 7.61
CA GLU A 287 6.93 32.89 6.67
C GLU A 287 7.83 31.92 5.87
N GLN A 288 8.23 30.83 6.52
CA GLN A 288 9.12 29.83 5.95
C GLN A 288 8.60 28.42 6.23
N VAL A 289 8.84 27.52 5.28
CA VAL A 289 8.57 26.09 5.45
C VAL A 289 9.82 25.28 5.13
N ARG A 290 10.00 24.16 5.84
CA ARG A 290 11.06 23.18 5.58
C ARG A 290 10.51 21.76 5.64
N VAL A 291 11.24 20.83 5.06
CA VAL A 291 10.92 19.40 5.17
C VAL A 291 12.15 18.66 5.68
N LEU A 292 12.01 18.05 6.85
CA LEU A 292 13.02 17.22 7.45
C LEU A 292 12.80 15.76 7.08
N ARG A 293 13.90 15.00 7.04
CA ARG A 293 13.88 13.55 6.82
C ARG A 293 14.41 12.85 8.06
N TYR A 294 13.60 11.95 8.58
CA TYR A 294 13.91 11.15 9.75
C TYR A 294 13.98 9.68 9.38
N ARG A 295 14.80 8.93 10.11
CA ARG A 295 14.69 7.48 10.22
C ARG A 295 13.84 7.19 11.45
N TYR A 296 12.81 6.37 11.28
CA TYR A 296 11.96 5.88 12.37
C TYR A 296 12.24 4.39 12.59
N GLU A 297 12.22 3.97 13.84
CA GLU A 297 12.30 2.56 14.25
C GLU A 297 11.20 2.33 15.29
N PHE A 298 10.54 1.17 15.26
CA PHE A 298 9.62 0.81 16.33
C PHE A 298 10.40 0.66 17.64
N THR A 299 9.83 1.15 18.74
CA THR A 299 10.39 0.89 20.07
C THR A 299 10.34 -0.60 20.39
N SER A 300 11.32 -1.09 21.14
CA SER A 300 11.26 -2.42 21.74
C SER A 300 10.15 -2.50 22.81
N PRO A 301 9.72 -3.71 23.22
CA PRO A 301 8.71 -3.85 24.26
C PRO A 301 9.13 -3.25 25.61
N GLY A 302 10.43 -3.29 25.93
CA GLY A 302 10.98 -2.66 27.14
C GLY A 302 10.93 -1.14 27.06
N GLU A 303 11.45 -0.55 25.98
CA GLU A 303 11.44 0.91 25.77
C GLU A 303 10.01 1.46 25.77
N ARG A 304 9.07 0.77 25.11
CA ARG A 304 7.66 1.17 25.10
C ARG A 304 7.04 1.11 26.49
N ALA A 305 7.37 0.09 27.30
CA ALA A 305 6.86 -0.03 28.66
C ALA A 305 7.41 1.08 29.59
N GLU A 306 8.64 1.52 29.37
CA GLU A 306 9.30 2.55 30.18
C GLU A 306 8.92 3.98 29.77
N THR A 307 8.83 4.25 28.47
CA THR A 307 8.66 5.61 27.92
C THR A 307 7.24 5.92 27.45
N GLY A 308 6.46 4.90 27.11
CA GLY A 308 5.17 5.06 26.42
C GLY A 308 5.28 5.31 24.91
N GLU A 309 6.50 5.51 24.38
CA GLU A 309 6.75 5.80 22.98
C GLU A 309 6.52 4.57 22.09
N TRP A 310 5.92 4.77 20.92
CA TRP A 310 5.74 3.74 19.90
C TRP A 310 6.88 3.72 18.89
N TRP A 311 7.58 4.84 18.76
CA TRP A 311 8.64 5.05 17.79
C TRP A 311 9.86 5.70 18.44
N THR A 312 11.04 5.32 17.99
CA THR A 312 12.22 6.18 18.10
C THR A 312 12.46 6.83 16.75
N ARG A 313 13.05 8.04 16.74
CA ARG A 313 13.39 8.72 15.49
C ARG A 313 14.72 9.45 15.58
N GLU A 314 15.42 9.48 14.45
CA GLU A 314 16.67 10.20 14.27
C GLU A 314 16.61 11.07 13.02
N ARG A 315 16.97 12.35 13.14
CA ARG A 315 17.06 13.26 11.97
C ARG A 315 18.25 12.83 11.11
N VAL A 316 17.98 12.36 9.90
CA VAL A 316 19.01 11.91 8.95
C VAL A 316 19.30 12.93 7.85
N GLY A 317 18.53 14.01 7.78
CA GLY A 317 18.84 15.13 6.89
C GLY A 317 17.69 16.12 6.69
N THR A 318 17.95 17.13 5.88
CA THR A 318 16.95 18.10 5.42
C THR A 318 16.57 17.77 3.98
N TYR A 319 15.31 17.39 3.77
CA TYR A 319 14.77 16.99 2.45
C TYR A 319 14.49 18.20 1.56
N VAL A 320 13.91 19.26 2.14
CA VAL A 320 13.75 20.58 1.53
C VAL A 320 14.25 21.61 2.53
N GLN A 321 15.24 22.41 2.13
CA GLN A 321 15.77 23.51 2.92
C GLN A 321 14.68 24.54 3.23
N PRO A 322 14.82 25.37 4.29
CA PRO A 322 13.92 26.50 4.52
C PRO A 322 13.70 27.31 3.25
N VAL A 323 12.44 27.52 2.91
CA VAL A 323 12.01 28.30 1.73
C VAL A 323 10.84 29.20 2.11
N SER A 324 10.90 30.43 1.61
CA SER A 324 9.78 31.39 1.67
C SER A 324 8.90 31.27 0.42
N GLY A 325 7.74 31.94 0.44
CA GLY A 325 6.89 32.06 -0.75
C GLY A 325 7.58 32.73 -1.94
N ALA A 326 8.50 33.67 -1.69
CA ALA A 326 9.29 34.31 -2.74
C ALA A 326 10.27 33.33 -3.42
N ASP A 327 10.84 32.38 -2.66
CA ASP A 327 11.78 31.39 -3.18
C ASP A 327 11.10 30.34 -4.05
N LEU A 328 9.91 29.89 -3.65
CA LEU A 328 9.11 28.96 -4.45
C LEU A 328 8.66 29.58 -5.78
N ARG A 329 8.20 30.84 -5.76
CA ARG A 329 7.84 31.58 -6.98
C ARG A 329 9.02 31.74 -7.93
N ARG A 330 10.23 32.02 -7.41
CA ARG A 330 11.46 32.07 -8.22
C ARG A 330 11.77 30.72 -8.86
N ARG A 331 11.67 29.61 -8.12
CA ARG A 331 11.85 28.26 -8.68
C ARG A 331 10.84 27.93 -9.79
N ALA A 332 9.59 28.35 -9.65
CA ALA A 332 8.55 28.10 -10.67
C ALA A 332 8.84 28.83 -11.99
N LEU A 333 9.46 30.02 -11.93
CA LEU A 333 9.81 30.83 -13.11
C LEU A 333 11.05 30.31 -13.86
N PHE A 334 12.04 29.75 -13.15
CA PHE A 334 13.32 29.32 -13.73
C PHE A 334 13.46 27.80 -13.93
N GLY A 335 12.49 26.99 -13.46
CA GLY A 335 12.57 25.53 -13.43
C GLY A 335 11.74 24.79 -14.49
N ARG A 336 11.54 25.36 -15.69
CA ARG A 336 10.95 24.63 -16.84
C ARG A 336 12.00 23.91 -17.66
#